data_AF-A0A645DPE3-F1
#
_entry.id   AF-A0A645DPE3-F1
#
_cell.length_a   1.000
_cell.length_b   1.000
_cell.length_c   1.000
_cell.angle_alpha   90.00
_cell.angle_beta   90.00
_cell.angle_gamma   90.00
#
_symmetry.space_group_name_H-M   'P 1'
#
loop_
_entity.id
_entity.type
_entity.pdbx_description
1 polymer ?
#
loop_
_entity_poly.entity_id
_entity_poly.type
_entity_poly.pdbx_seq_one_letter_code
_entity_poly.pdbx_strand_id
1 'polypeptide(L)'
;MYGQIKSNPKIEAAFIRNAEKPEFEMLRVTGMAEILEDKEVEKRLKQKRAWLWNNVQQSKVNTDVVIFRIVNGSAYIWNMMWNVKEKEAPRVQL
;
A
#
# COMPACT_ATOMS: atom_id res chain seq x y z
N MET A 1 9.60 6.23 -6.80
CA MET A 1 8.37 5.43 -6.66
C MET A 1 7.33 5.72 -7.76
N TYR A 2 6.87 6.96 -8.00
CA TYR A 2 5.89 7.26 -9.07
C TYR A 2 6.27 6.73 -10.46
N GLY A 3 7.48 7.05 -10.92
CA GLY A 3 7.97 6.58 -12.22
C GLY A 3 8.06 5.05 -12.33
N GLN A 4 8.34 4.36 -11.21
CA GLN A 4 8.38 2.90 -11.16
C GLN A 4 6.99 2.28 -11.26
N ILE A 5 6.00 2.86 -10.57
CA ILE A 5 4.60 2.41 -10.66
C ILE A 5 4.08 2.61 -12.10
N LYS A 6 4.45 3.72 -12.75
CA LYS A 6 4.10 3.96 -14.15
C LYS A 6 4.74 2.96 -15.12
N SER A 7 6.00 2.56 -14.90
CA SER A 7 6.69 1.62 -15.79
C SER A 7 6.34 0.16 -15.52
N ASN A 8 6.07 -0.19 -14.26
CA ASN A 8 5.67 -1.51 -13.81
C ASN A 8 4.63 -1.38 -12.68
N PRO A 9 3.34 -1.59 -12.97
CA PRO A 9 2.28 -1.45 -11.97
C PRO A 9 2.20 -2.62 -10.99
N LYS A 10 3.02 -3.66 -11.11
CA LYS A 10 3.03 -4.78 -10.15
C LYS A 10 3.60 -4.31 -8.83
N ILE A 11 2.80 -4.36 -7.77
CA ILE A 11 3.21 -3.95 -6.43
C ILE A 11 2.91 -5.01 -5.38
N GLU A 12 3.60 -4.90 -4.25
CA GLU A 12 3.24 -5.56 -3.02
C GLU A 12 3.31 -4.56 -1.86
N ALA A 13 2.26 -4.53 -1.05
CA ALA A 13 2.24 -3.82 0.22
C ALA A 13 2.29 -4.84 1.37
N ALA A 14 3.26 -4.67 2.27
CA ALA A 14 3.43 -5.52 3.44
C ALA A 14 3.20 -4.69 4.72
N PHE A 15 2.33 -5.20 5.60
CA PHE A 15 2.02 -4.59 6.89
C PHE A 15 2.32 -5.59 7.98
N ILE A 16 3.19 -5.21 8.92
CA ILE A 16 3.58 -6.08 10.03
C ILE A 16 2.79 -5.71 11.29
N ARG A 17 2.29 -6.75 11.98
CA ARG A 17 1.70 -6.67 13.31
C ARG A 17 2.60 -7.42 14.29
N ASN A 18 2.78 -6.86 15.49
CA ASN A 18 3.62 -7.44 16.55
C ASN A 18 5.09 -7.63 16.12
N ALA A 19 5.68 -6.69 15.40
CA ALA A 19 7.02 -6.81 14.81
C ALA A 19 8.14 -7.21 15.80
N GLU A 20 7.95 -6.91 17.09
CA GLU A 20 8.91 -7.20 18.16
C GLU A 20 8.72 -8.58 18.80
N LYS A 21 7.66 -9.31 18.43
CA LYS A 21 7.31 -10.61 19.02
C LYS A 21 7.65 -11.76 18.05
N PRO A 22 8.02 -12.95 18.57
CA PRO A 22 8.23 -14.13 17.74
C PRO A 22 7.00 -14.52 16.90
N GLU A 23 5.79 -14.23 17.39
CA GLU A 23 4.50 -14.52 16.74
C GLU A 23 4.03 -13.38 15.82
N PHE A 24 4.95 -12.64 15.22
CA PHE A 24 4.59 -11.57 14.30
C PHE A 24 3.85 -12.11 13.08
N GLU A 25 2.98 -11.27 12.52
CA GLU A 25 2.23 -11.59 11.31
C GLU A 25 2.39 -10.45 10.31
N MET A 26 2.46 -10.81 9.04
CA MET A 26 2.55 -9.88 7.93
C MET A 26 1.34 -10.03 7.01
N LEU A 27 0.51 -9.00 6.92
CA LEU A 27 -0.45 -8.89 5.82
C LEU A 27 0.33 -8.52 4.57
N ARG A 28 0.28 -9.37 3.55
CA ARG A 28 0.92 -9.15 2.24
C ARG A 28 -0.18 -9.01 1.20
N VAL A 29 -0.23 -7.85 0.56
CA VAL A 29 -1.18 -7.52 -0.50
C VAL A 29 -0.41 -7.36 -1.79
N THR A 30 -0.59 -8.29 -2.72
CA THR A 30 0.03 -8.27 -4.06
C THR A 30 -1.01 -7.87 -5.08
N GLY A 31 -0.64 -7.03 -6.06
CA GLY A 31 -1.61 -6.60 -7.07
C GLY A 31 -1.07 -5.61 -8.07
N MET A 32 -1.99 -4.99 -8.80
CA MET A 32 -1.68 -3.93 -9.77
C MET A 32 -2.04 -2.56 -9.17
N ALA A 33 -1.10 -1.64 -9.22
CA ALA A 33 -1.30 -0.25 -8.83
C ALA A 33 -1.80 0.60 -10.00
N GLU A 34 -2.74 1.49 -9.70
CA GLU A 34 -3.26 2.51 -10.62
C GLU A 34 -3.10 3.89 -9.98
N ILE A 35 -2.57 4.85 -10.73
CA ILE A 35 -2.53 6.25 -10.32
C ILE A 35 -3.91 6.86 -10.52
N LEU A 36 -4.42 7.57 -9.51
CA LEU A 36 -5.71 8.24 -9.54
C LEU A 36 -5.52 9.74 -9.73
N GLU A 37 -6.19 10.29 -10.75
CA GLU A 37 -6.26 11.73 -11.03
C GLU A 37 -7.67 12.30 -10.75
N ASP A 38 -8.52 11.52 -10.06
CA ASP A 38 -9.88 11.89 -9.70
C ASP A 38 -9.91 12.97 -8.59
N LYS A 39 -10.41 14.15 -8.95
CA LYS A 39 -10.51 15.31 -8.06
C LYS A 39 -11.44 15.11 -6.86
N GLU A 40 -12.49 14.31 -6.99
CA GLU A 40 -13.40 14.03 -5.87
C GLU A 40 -12.74 13.09 -4.87
N VAL A 41 -11.96 12.11 -5.35
CA VAL A 41 -11.13 11.28 -4.48
C VAL A 41 -10.10 12.12 -3.74
N GLU A 42 -9.39 13.01 -4.43
CA GLU A 42 -8.41 13.92 -3.83
C GLU A 42 -9.05 14.82 -2.76
N LYS A 43 -10.18 15.46 -3.07
CA LYS A 43 -10.92 16.33 -2.14
C LYS A 43 -11.33 15.58 -0.87
N ARG A 44 -11.88 14.37 -1.02
CA ARG A 44 -12.25 13.52 0.12
C ARG A 44 -11.04 13.14 0.97
N LEU A 45 -9.90 12.86 0.35
CA LEU A 45 -8.67 12.50 1.06
C LEU A 45 -8.07 13.71 1.79
N LYS A 46 -8.07 14.90 1.18
CA LYS A 46 -7.69 16.18 1.81
C LYS A 46 -8.49 16.44 3.09
N GLN A 47 -9.80 16.20 3.05
CA GLN A 47 -10.66 16.36 4.23
C GLN A 47 -10.35 15.32 5.31
N LYS A 48 -10.25 14.03 4.94
CA LYS A 48 -10.06 12.95 5.93
C LYS A 48 -8.67 12.90 6.55
N ARG A 49 -7.65 13.41 5.84
CA ARG A 49 -6.24 13.30 6.23
C ARG A 49 -5.52 14.64 6.06
N ALA A 50 -6.16 15.74 6.46
CA ALA A 50 -5.64 17.11 6.29
C ALA A 50 -4.18 17.27 6.75
N TRP A 51 -3.79 16.55 7.82
CA TRP A 51 -2.42 16.52 8.33
C TRP A 51 -1.36 16.16 7.25
N LEU A 52 -1.69 15.31 6.28
CA LEU A 52 -0.75 14.89 5.24
C LEU A 52 -0.46 16.03 4.24
N TRP A 53 -1.46 16.83 3.91
CA TRP A 53 -1.28 18.02 3.05
C TRP A 53 -0.54 19.12 3.79
N ASN A 54 -0.82 19.30 5.08
CA ASN A 54 -0.07 20.23 5.92
C ASN A 54 1.42 19.84 5.99
N ASN A 55 1.72 18.55 6.14
CA ASN A 55 3.10 18.06 6.14
C ASN A 55 3.80 18.33 4.80
N VAL A 56 3.13 18.12 3.67
CA VAL A 56 3.70 18.42 2.34
C VAL A 56 3.98 19.91 2.20
N GLN A 57 3.05 20.79 2.58
CA GLN A 57 3.26 22.25 2.57
C GLN A 57 4.43 22.68 3.46
N GLN A 58 4.56 22.08 4.64
CA GLN A 58 5.66 22.37 5.58
C GLN A 58 7.00 21.80 5.14
N SER A 59 7.02 20.74 4.32
CA SER A 59 8.24 20.05 3.91
C SER A 59 9.20 20.92 3.10
N LYS A 60 8.74 22.07 2.57
CA LYS A 60 9.46 22.92 1.60
C LYS A 60 9.92 22.18 0.34
N VAL A 61 9.51 20.93 0.15
CA VAL A 61 9.73 20.17 -1.07
C VAL A 61 8.63 20.55 -2.03
N ASN A 62 9.01 21.14 -3.16
CA ASN A 62 8.07 21.39 -4.25
C ASN A 62 7.73 20.07 -4.94
N THR A 63 6.77 19.32 -4.39
CA THR A 63 6.38 18.00 -4.89
C THR A 63 4.86 17.85 -4.93
N ASP A 64 4.38 17.19 -5.98
CA ASP A 64 2.97 16.85 -6.14
C ASP A 64 2.60 15.62 -5.29
N VAL A 65 1.40 15.65 -4.71
CA VAL A 65 0.83 14.48 -4.03
C VAL A 65 0.25 13.53 -5.07
N VAL A 66 0.89 12.38 -5.24
CA VAL A 66 0.37 11.31 -6.09
C VAL A 66 -0.51 10.37 -5.28
N ILE A 67 -1.73 10.15 -5.74
CA ILE A 67 -2.67 9.18 -5.17
C ILE A 67 -2.66 7.93 -6.05
N PHE A 68 -2.61 6.75 -5.44
CA PHE A 68 -2.74 5.48 -6.14
C PHE A 68 -3.58 4.48 -5.34
N ARG A 69 -4.09 3.46 -6.02
CA ARG A 69 -4.81 2.32 -5.42
C ARG A 69 -4.32 0.99 -5.98
N ILE A 70 -4.54 -0.09 -5.23
CA ILE A 70 -4.40 -1.46 -5.74
C ILE A 70 -5.76 -1.86 -6.32
N VAL A 71 -5.85 -2.09 -7.63
CA VAL A 71 -7.13 -2.32 -8.33
C VAL A 71 -7.59 -3.76 -8.34
N ASN A 72 -6.66 -4.70 -8.38
CA ASN A 72 -6.88 -6.13 -8.34
C ASN A 72 -5.68 -6.78 -7.69
N GLY A 73 -5.89 -7.93 -7.06
CA GLY A 73 -4.80 -8.59 -6.37
C GLY A 73 -5.21 -9.73 -5.46
N SER A 74 -4.23 -10.23 -4.73
CA SER A 74 -4.46 -11.19 -3.65
C SER A 74 -3.80 -10.72 -2.37
N ALA A 75 -4.49 -10.97 -1.26
CA ALA A 75 -4.00 -10.73 0.09
C ALA A 75 -3.87 -12.05 0.85
N TYR A 76 -2.83 -12.16 1.66
CA TYR A 76 -2.66 -13.27 2.59
C TYR A 76 -1.92 -12.83 3.85
N ILE A 77 -2.12 -13.59 4.93
CA ILE A 77 -1.36 -13.43 6.16
C ILE A 77 -0.18 -14.39 6.11
N TRP A 78 1.02 -13.84 6.17
CA TRP A 78 2.25 -14.59 6.34
C TRP A 78 2.68 -14.57 7.81
N ASN A 79 3.14 -15.71 8.30
CA ASN A 79 3.80 -15.86 9.59
C ASN A 79 4.80 -17.02 9.49
N MET A 80 5.52 -17.31 10.58
CA MET A 80 6.55 -18.35 10.58
C MET A 80 6.05 -19.75 10.22
N MET A 81 4.74 -20.06 10.34
CA MET A 81 4.20 -21.35 9.91
C MET A 81 4.23 -21.53 8.38
N TRP A 82 4.14 -20.41 7.64
CA TRP A 82 4.14 -20.39 6.18
C TRP A 82 5.54 -20.22 5.58
N ASN A 83 6.58 -20.20 6.42
CA ASN A 83 7.95 -20.05 5.96
C ASN A 83 8.31 -21.19 5.01
N VAL A 84 8.79 -20.87 3.80
CA VAL A 84 9.11 -21.83 2.73
C VAL A 84 7.86 -22.54 2.15
N LYS A 85 6.65 -22.13 2.56
CA LYS A 85 5.35 -22.68 2.11
C LYS A 85 4.36 -21.57 1.74
N GLU A 86 4.86 -20.43 1.28
CA GLU A 86 4.05 -19.22 1.03
C GLU A 86 3.00 -19.41 -0.06
N LYS A 87 3.21 -20.41 -0.95
CA LYS A 87 2.26 -20.79 -1.99
C LYS A 87 1.02 -21.51 -1.44
N GLU A 88 1.15 -22.12 -0.27
CA GLU A 88 0.08 -22.89 0.39
C GLU A 88 -0.77 -22.02 1.32
N ALA A 89 -0.27 -20.83 1.68
CA ALA A 89 -0.99 -19.89 2.55
C ALA A 89 -2.34 -19.48 1.92
N PRO A 90 -3.47 -19.54 2.67
CA PRO A 90 -4.77 -19.13 2.17
C PRO A 90 -4.79 -17.68 1.68
N ARG A 91 -5.42 -17.46 0.52
CA ARG A 91 -5.47 -16.15 -0.16
C ARG A 91 -6.90 -15.66 -0.31
N VAL A 92 -7.07 -14.35 -0.16
CA VAL A 92 -8.31 -13.62 -0.49
C VAL A 92 -8.05 -12.81 -1.75
N GLN A 93 -8.98 -12.88 -2.72
CA GLN A 93 -8.94 -12.05 -3.93
C GLN A 93 -9.58 -10.69 -3.65
N LEU A 94 -9.00 -9.63 -4.24
CA LEU A 94 -9.45 -8.24 -4.11
C LEU A 94 -10.09 -7.73 -5.40
#